data_AF-A0A707YYY5-F1
#
_entry.id   AF-A0A707YYY5-F1
#
_cell.length_a   1.000
_cell.length_b   1.000
_cell.length_c   1.000
_cell.angle_alpha   90.00
_cell.angle_beta   90.00
_cell.angle_gamma   90.00
#
_symmetry.space_group_name_H-M   'P 1'
#
loop_
_entity.id
_entity.type
_entity.pdbx_description
1 polymer ?
#
loop_
_entity_poly.entity_id
_entity_poly.type
_entity_poly.pdbx_seq_one_letter_code
_entity_poly.pdbx_strand_id
1 'polypeptide(L)'
;LALLEETADDRVTRFVWLRQFEPGSNSSSANRLLDRLEYLQRIDLPEDLLAGVPAHRVTRLRRQGERYYADGMRDLPEDRRLAILAVCVSEWQAMLADAVVETHDRIVGRLYRASERICHAKVADEAGVVRDTLKSFAEIGGALVDAQDDGQPLGDVIASGSGWDGLKTLVAMATRLTATMADDPLNHVLDGYHRFRRYAPRMLRLLDLRAAPVALPLLEAVTALRTGLNDAAMTSFLRPSSKWHRHLRAQRAGDARLWEIAVLFHLRDAFRSGDVWLTRSRRYGDLKHALVPAQSIAEGGRLAVPLRPEEWLADRQARLDMRLRELGRAARAGTIPGGSIENGVLHIEKLEAAAPTGAEDLVLDLY
;
A
#
# COMPACT_ATOMS: atom_id res chain seq x y z
N LEU A 1 21.06 2.44 33.79
CA LEU A 1 22.05 1.36 33.94
C LEU A 1 21.43 -0.04 33.83
N ALA A 2 20.20 -0.25 34.32
CA ALA A 2 19.43 -1.50 34.16
C ALA A 2 19.50 -2.15 32.76
N LEU A 3 19.47 -1.37 31.68
CA LEU A 3 19.64 -1.88 30.30
C LEU A 3 20.90 -2.75 30.09
N LEU A 4 21.99 -2.43 30.79
CA LEU A 4 23.30 -3.07 30.65
C LEU A 4 23.55 -4.19 31.68
N GLU A 5 22.69 -4.29 32.69
CA GLU A 5 22.86 -5.17 33.85
C GLU A 5 21.80 -6.27 33.88
N GLU A 6 20.54 -5.93 33.60
CA GLU A 6 19.44 -6.88 33.60
C GLU A 6 19.49 -7.76 32.34
N THR A 7 19.18 -9.04 32.54
CA THR A 7 19.01 -10.01 31.46
C THR A 7 17.54 -10.10 31.01
N ALA A 8 17.33 -10.30 29.72
CA ALA A 8 16.10 -10.83 29.16
C ALA A 8 16.26 -12.34 28.98
N ASP A 9 15.27 -13.10 29.46
CA ASP A 9 15.22 -14.56 29.38
C ASP A 9 16.52 -15.27 29.88
N ASP A 10 17.21 -14.67 30.86
CA ASP A 10 18.47 -15.13 31.46
C ASP A 10 19.62 -15.45 30.49
N ARG A 11 19.55 -14.94 29.26
CA ARG A 11 20.52 -15.27 28.19
C ARG A 11 21.28 -14.08 27.65
N VAL A 12 20.62 -12.93 27.52
CA VAL A 12 21.20 -11.72 26.93
C VAL A 12 20.81 -10.51 27.74
N THR A 13 21.65 -9.48 27.78
CA THR A 13 21.27 -8.22 28.46
C THR A 13 20.10 -7.55 27.73
N ARG A 14 19.32 -6.75 28.47
CA ARG A 14 18.20 -5.96 27.91
C ARG A 14 18.64 -5.15 26.70
N PHE A 15 19.82 -4.53 26.76
CA PHE A 15 20.41 -3.77 25.66
C PHE A 15 20.58 -4.59 24.37
N VAL A 16 21.11 -5.82 24.47
CA VAL A 16 21.30 -6.69 23.29
C VAL A 16 19.95 -7.21 22.78
N TRP A 17 19.03 -7.57 23.67
CA TRP A 17 17.69 -8.04 23.32
C TRP A 17 16.87 -6.99 22.54
N LEU A 18 16.99 -5.71 22.94
CA LEU A 18 16.30 -4.58 22.31
C LEU A 18 16.83 -4.25 20.91
N ARG A 19 18.10 -4.54 20.64
CA ARG A 19 18.73 -4.36 19.32
C ARG A 19 18.29 -5.41 18.31
N GLN A 20 17.97 -6.62 18.76
CA GLN A 20 17.71 -7.77 17.91
C GLN A 20 16.21 -7.93 17.63
N PHE A 21 15.78 -7.39 16.50
CA PHE A 21 14.41 -7.55 16.01
C PHE A 21 14.37 -7.51 14.49
N GLU A 22 13.39 -8.23 13.94
CA GLU A 22 13.06 -8.23 12.51
C GLU A 22 11.54 -8.24 12.36
N PRO A 23 10.99 -7.63 11.30
CA PRO A 23 9.56 -7.73 11.01
C PRO A 23 9.14 -9.20 10.83
N GLY A 24 8.05 -9.58 11.48
CA GLY A 24 7.49 -10.93 11.42
C GLY A 24 6.35 -11.07 10.43
N SER A 25 5.57 -12.13 10.58
CA SER A 25 4.39 -12.37 9.73
C SER A 25 3.23 -13.09 10.45
N ASN A 26 3.30 -13.17 11.78
CA ASN A 26 2.30 -13.82 12.62
C ASN A 26 2.15 -13.06 13.95
N SER A 27 1.06 -13.34 14.69
CA SER A 27 0.75 -12.63 15.94
C SER A 27 1.80 -12.83 17.03
N SER A 28 2.53 -13.96 17.04
CA SER A 28 3.60 -14.21 18.00
C SER A 28 4.77 -13.25 17.77
N SER A 29 5.17 -13.08 16.51
CA SER A 29 6.22 -12.14 16.12
C SER A 29 5.80 -10.70 16.42
N ALA A 30 4.54 -10.33 16.13
CA ALA A 30 3.99 -9.02 16.48
C ALA A 30 4.08 -8.76 17.99
N ASN A 31 3.65 -9.71 18.83
CA ASN A 31 3.74 -9.56 20.29
C ASN A 31 5.17 -9.43 20.80
N ARG A 32 6.13 -10.20 20.25
CA ARG A 32 7.55 -10.06 20.61
C ARG A 32 8.12 -8.67 20.29
N LEU A 33 7.67 -8.05 19.20
CA LEU A 33 8.04 -6.67 18.88
C LEU A 33 7.37 -5.67 19.83
N LEU A 34 6.09 -5.88 20.14
CA LEU A 34 5.34 -5.06 21.09
C LEU A 34 5.92 -5.14 22.51
N ASP A 35 6.44 -6.30 22.94
CA ASP A 35 7.15 -6.46 24.23
C ASP A 35 8.37 -5.55 24.33
N ARG A 36 9.15 -5.46 23.25
CA ARG A 36 10.33 -4.59 23.18
C ARG A 36 9.93 -3.12 23.12
N LEU A 37 8.96 -2.78 22.28
CA LEU A 37 8.47 -1.42 22.12
C LEU A 37 7.92 -0.89 23.46
N GLU A 38 7.08 -1.66 24.12
CA GLU A 38 6.52 -1.30 25.42
C GLU A 38 7.61 -1.13 26.48
N TYR A 39 8.61 -2.02 26.50
CA TYR A 39 9.74 -1.89 27.42
C TYR A 39 10.50 -0.58 27.19
N LEU A 40 10.81 -0.23 25.93
CA LEU A 40 11.49 1.02 25.62
C LEU A 40 10.63 2.24 25.95
N GLN A 41 9.31 2.19 25.74
CA GLN A 41 8.41 3.31 26.01
C GLN A 41 8.27 3.64 27.51
N ARG A 42 8.62 2.71 28.41
CA ARG A 42 8.72 2.99 29.85
C ARG A 42 9.96 3.80 30.22
N ILE A 43 10.92 3.91 29.31
CA ILE A 43 12.10 4.77 29.49
C ILE A 43 11.69 6.18 29.08
N ASP A 44 11.42 7.00 30.08
CA ASP A 44 10.95 8.38 29.91
C ASP A 44 12.07 9.27 29.38
N LEU A 45 12.14 9.39 28.05
CA LEU A 45 13.07 10.28 27.35
C LEU A 45 12.31 11.50 26.83
N PRO A 46 12.89 12.71 26.96
CA PRO A 46 12.32 13.92 26.37
C PRO A 46 12.08 13.79 24.86
N GLU A 47 10.98 14.34 24.37
CA GLU A 47 10.65 14.33 22.93
C GLU A 47 11.65 15.08 22.07
N ASP A 48 12.23 16.14 22.63
CA ASP A 48 13.21 17.02 22.02
C ASP A 48 14.65 16.60 22.33
N LEU A 49 14.88 15.39 22.88
CA LEU A 49 16.21 14.88 23.23
C LEU A 49 17.24 15.02 22.10
N LEU A 50 16.80 14.87 20.85
CA LEU A 50 17.66 14.94 19.66
C LEU A 50 17.52 16.27 18.90
N ALA A 51 16.77 17.24 19.43
CA ALA A 51 16.61 18.54 18.82
C ALA A 51 17.96 19.25 18.67
N GLY A 52 18.22 19.82 17.49
CA GLY A 52 19.49 20.48 17.17
C GLY A 52 20.67 19.53 16.94
N VAL A 53 20.53 18.22 17.15
CA VAL A 53 21.58 17.24 16.86
C VAL A 53 21.52 16.84 15.38
N PRO A 54 22.59 17.04 14.59
CA PRO A 54 22.59 16.65 13.18
C PRO A 54 22.30 15.15 12.99
N ALA A 55 21.43 14.79 12.04
CA ALA A 55 21.00 13.40 11.81
C ALA A 55 22.16 12.41 11.57
N HIS A 56 23.25 12.86 10.96
CA HIS A 56 24.45 12.03 10.77
C HIS A 56 25.16 11.69 12.09
N ARG A 57 25.12 12.58 13.09
CA ARG A 57 25.66 12.33 14.44
C ARG A 57 24.80 11.33 15.20
N VAL A 58 23.48 11.49 15.15
CA VAL A 58 22.52 10.51 15.72
C VAL A 58 22.77 9.13 15.12
N THR A 59 22.83 9.04 13.79
CA THR A 59 23.08 7.77 13.09
C THR A 59 24.42 7.15 13.49
N ARG A 60 25.46 7.97 13.68
CA ARG A 60 26.78 7.48 14.12
C ARG A 60 26.75 6.94 15.55
N LEU A 61 26.09 7.62 16.49
CA LEU A 61 25.95 7.19 17.88
C LEU A 61 25.14 5.89 17.99
N ARG A 62 24.02 5.79 17.26
CA ARG A 62 23.25 4.53 17.17
C ARG A 62 24.14 3.38 16.68
N ARG A 63 24.87 3.58 15.57
CA ARG A 63 25.79 2.56 15.02
C ARG A 63 26.90 2.18 16.00
N GLN A 64 27.35 3.10 16.86
CA GLN A 64 28.30 2.76 17.93
C GLN A 64 27.65 1.86 18.97
N GLY A 65 26.47 2.20 19.47
CA GLY A 65 25.74 1.35 20.42
C GLY A 65 25.41 -0.04 19.85
N GLU A 66 25.15 -0.13 18.54
CA GLU A 66 24.94 -1.41 17.87
C GLU A 66 26.19 -2.29 17.72
N ARG A 67 27.38 -1.71 17.89
CA ARG A 67 28.64 -2.46 17.87
C ARG A 67 29.06 -2.94 19.26
N TYR A 68 28.73 -2.18 20.31
CA TYR A 68 29.08 -2.56 21.67
C TYR A 68 28.20 -3.70 22.19
N TYR A 69 28.80 -4.53 23.05
CA TYR A 69 28.10 -5.37 24.02
C TYR A 69 27.99 -4.63 25.36
N ALA A 70 27.29 -5.21 26.32
CA ALA A 70 26.98 -4.50 27.56
C ALA A 70 28.22 -4.21 28.44
N ASP A 71 29.21 -5.09 28.41
CA ASP A 71 30.54 -4.89 29.01
C ASP A 71 31.27 -3.71 28.37
N GLY A 72 31.42 -3.70 27.04
CA GLY A 72 32.07 -2.60 26.33
C GLY A 72 31.33 -1.26 26.48
N MET A 73 30.00 -1.28 26.65
CA MET A 73 29.23 -0.08 27.02
C MET A 73 29.53 0.39 28.45
N ARG A 74 29.72 -0.52 29.41
CA ARG A 74 30.00 -0.18 30.82
C ARG A 74 31.35 0.49 30.99
N ASP A 75 32.34 0.12 30.18
CA ASP A 75 33.71 0.66 30.24
C ASP A 75 33.84 2.08 29.67
N LEU A 76 32.81 2.61 29.01
CA LEU A 76 32.81 3.97 28.47
C LEU A 76 32.66 5.03 29.57
N PRO A 77 33.24 6.24 29.37
CA PRO A 77 32.93 7.41 30.20
C PRO A 77 31.43 7.66 30.27
N GLU A 78 30.95 8.09 31.44
CA GLU A 78 29.52 8.18 31.74
C GLU A 78 28.72 8.98 30.72
N ASP A 79 29.14 10.21 30.41
CA ASP A 79 28.46 11.08 29.44
C ASP A 79 28.34 10.42 28.07
N ARG A 80 29.42 9.77 27.61
CA ARG A 80 29.45 9.09 26.32
C ARG A 80 28.54 7.86 26.31
N ARG A 81 28.55 7.09 27.40
CA ARG A 81 27.68 5.93 27.61
C ARG A 81 26.22 6.34 27.58
N LEU A 82 25.86 7.38 28.33
CA LEU A 82 24.49 7.91 28.40
C LEU A 82 24.04 8.47 27.04
N ALA A 83 24.88 9.22 26.34
CA ALA A 83 24.57 9.75 25.01
C ALA A 83 24.27 8.63 23.99
N ILE A 84 25.08 7.56 23.97
CA ILE A 84 24.85 6.41 23.10
C ILE A 84 23.56 5.68 23.48
N LEU A 85 23.34 5.43 24.78
CA LEU A 85 22.14 4.75 25.26
C LEU A 85 20.86 5.54 24.92
N ALA A 86 20.85 6.84 25.15
CA ALA A 86 19.69 7.70 24.90
C ALA A 86 19.35 7.72 23.40
N VAL A 87 20.36 7.85 22.53
CA VAL A 87 20.19 7.75 21.08
C VAL A 87 19.67 6.36 20.68
N CYS A 88 20.26 5.27 21.19
CA CYS A 88 19.82 3.91 20.88
C CYS A 88 18.38 3.66 21.29
N VAL A 89 17.97 4.05 22.50
CA VAL A 89 16.57 3.90 22.96
C VAL A 89 15.62 4.66 22.04
N SER A 90 15.89 5.94 21.75
CA SER A 90 15.04 6.75 20.87
C SER A 90 14.92 6.15 19.46
N GLU A 91 16.04 5.70 18.89
CA GLU A 91 16.08 5.17 17.52
C GLU A 91 15.47 3.77 17.44
N TRP A 92 15.72 2.91 18.43
CA TRP A 92 15.13 1.57 18.47
C TRP A 92 13.63 1.62 18.72
N GLN A 93 13.11 2.59 19.49
CA GLN A 93 11.66 2.82 19.58
C GLN A 93 11.04 3.04 18.20
N ALA A 94 11.63 3.97 17.41
CA ALA A 94 11.16 4.27 16.06
C ALA A 94 11.25 3.05 15.12
N MET A 95 12.38 2.34 15.15
CA MET A 95 12.59 1.15 14.31
C MET A 95 11.69 -0.03 14.70
N LEU A 96 11.40 -0.22 16.00
CA LEU A 96 10.46 -1.25 16.48
C LEU A 96 9.03 -0.92 16.08
N ALA A 97 8.63 0.35 16.19
CA ALA A 97 7.31 0.79 15.72
C ALA A 97 7.15 0.54 14.21
N ASP A 98 8.19 0.81 13.43
CA ASP A 98 8.24 0.48 11.99
C ASP A 98 8.10 -1.03 11.74
N ALA A 99 8.84 -1.85 12.50
CA ALA A 99 8.76 -3.30 12.38
C ALA A 99 7.38 -3.86 12.77
N VAL A 100 6.69 -3.24 13.73
CA VAL A 100 5.31 -3.59 14.13
C VAL A 100 4.35 -3.31 12.97
N VAL A 101 4.42 -2.12 12.36
CA VAL A 101 3.58 -1.76 11.20
C VAL A 101 3.84 -2.70 10.02
N GLU A 102 5.10 -3.01 9.72
CA GLU A 102 5.44 -3.96 8.65
C GLU A 102 4.97 -5.40 8.98
N THR A 103 5.04 -5.81 10.24
CA THR A 103 4.51 -7.11 10.67
C THR A 103 3.00 -7.17 10.50
N HIS A 104 2.29 -6.09 10.84
CA HIS A 104 0.86 -5.96 10.60
C HIS A 104 0.54 -6.08 9.10
N ASP A 105 1.25 -5.34 8.26
CA ASP A 105 1.13 -5.39 6.80
C ASP A 105 1.26 -6.82 6.25
N ARG A 106 2.31 -7.54 6.68
CA ARG A 106 2.56 -8.93 6.29
C ARG A 106 1.46 -9.88 6.76
N ILE A 107 0.90 -9.69 7.96
CA ILE A 107 -0.20 -10.49 8.50
C ILE A 107 -1.47 -10.29 7.67
N VAL A 108 -1.86 -9.04 7.41
CA VAL A 108 -3.04 -8.70 6.60
C VAL A 108 -2.87 -9.24 5.18
N GLY A 109 -1.72 -9.00 4.55
CA GLY A 109 -1.44 -9.48 3.19
C GLY A 109 -1.41 -11.01 3.08
N ARG A 110 -0.96 -11.73 4.12
CA ARG A 110 -1.03 -13.19 4.15
C ARG A 110 -2.46 -13.70 4.29
N LEU A 111 -3.28 -13.04 5.12
CA LEU A 111 -4.68 -13.41 5.28
C LEU A 111 -5.43 -13.26 3.96
N TYR A 112 -5.32 -12.10 3.31
CA TYR A 112 -5.99 -11.87 2.04
C TYR A 112 -5.58 -12.87 0.96
N ARG A 113 -4.27 -13.17 0.82
CA ARG A 113 -3.78 -14.21 -0.10
C ARG A 113 -4.25 -15.63 0.27
N ALA A 114 -4.54 -15.90 1.54
CA ALA A 114 -5.13 -17.19 1.93
C ALA A 114 -6.60 -17.24 1.49
N SER A 115 -7.34 -16.16 1.68
CA SER A 115 -8.72 -16.01 1.21
C SER A 115 -8.84 -16.11 -0.32
N GLU A 116 -7.94 -15.47 -1.07
CA GLU A 116 -7.88 -15.62 -2.54
C GLU A 116 -7.64 -17.07 -2.95
N ARG A 117 -6.71 -17.77 -2.29
CA ARG A 117 -6.43 -19.18 -2.57
C ARG A 117 -7.65 -20.08 -2.33
N ILE A 118 -8.48 -19.78 -1.32
CA ILE A 118 -9.73 -20.52 -1.09
C ILE A 118 -10.69 -20.32 -2.27
N CYS A 119 -10.91 -19.09 -2.74
CA CYS A 119 -11.76 -18.83 -3.90
C CYS A 119 -11.23 -19.51 -5.17
N HIS A 120 -9.92 -19.38 -5.44
CA HIS A 120 -9.30 -20.02 -6.60
C HIS A 120 -9.38 -21.55 -6.56
N ALA A 121 -9.20 -22.17 -5.38
CA ALA A 121 -9.34 -23.61 -5.23
C ALA A 121 -10.77 -24.08 -5.55
N LYS A 122 -11.80 -23.40 -5.03
CA LYS A 122 -13.20 -23.72 -5.35
C LYS A 122 -13.51 -23.64 -6.84
N VAL A 123 -12.99 -22.61 -7.52
CA VAL A 123 -13.16 -22.45 -8.97
C VAL A 123 -12.45 -23.57 -9.75
N ALA A 124 -11.25 -23.96 -9.30
CA ALA A 124 -10.51 -25.05 -9.91
C ALA A 124 -11.21 -26.40 -9.72
N ASP A 125 -11.76 -26.66 -8.53
CA ASP A 125 -12.47 -27.91 -8.21
C ASP A 125 -13.75 -28.08 -9.06
N GLU A 126 -14.44 -26.97 -9.38
CA GLU A 126 -15.66 -26.98 -10.20
C GLU A 126 -15.39 -26.87 -11.71
N ALA A 127 -14.12 -26.77 -12.15
CA ALA A 127 -13.79 -26.49 -13.55
C ALA A 127 -14.31 -27.55 -14.53
N GLY A 128 -14.30 -28.83 -14.13
CA GLY A 128 -14.89 -29.91 -14.92
C GLY A 128 -16.41 -29.74 -15.08
N VAL A 129 -17.10 -29.45 -13.98
CA VAL A 129 -18.56 -29.24 -13.96
C VAL A 129 -18.95 -28.02 -14.77
N VAL A 130 -18.16 -26.94 -14.73
CA VAL A 130 -18.34 -25.76 -15.59
C VAL A 130 -18.26 -26.13 -17.06
N ARG A 131 -17.19 -26.84 -17.47
CA ARG A 131 -17.02 -27.27 -18.86
C ARG A 131 -18.18 -28.14 -19.32
N ASP A 132 -18.58 -29.11 -18.50
CA ASP A 132 -19.64 -30.06 -18.87
C ASP A 132 -21.00 -29.33 -18.95
N THR A 133 -21.27 -28.40 -18.03
CA THR A 133 -22.49 -27.55 -18.06
C THR A 133 -22.52 -26.65 -19.31
N LEU A 134 -21.40 -26.01 -19.67
CA LEU A 134 -21.30 -25.18 -20.87
C LEU A 134 -21.48 -26.02 -22.15
N LYS A 135 -20.93 -27.23 -22.17
CA LYS A 135 -21.11 -28.17 -23.28
C LYS A 135 -22.59 -28.54 -23.44
N SER A 136 -23.28 -28.89 -22.37
CA SER A 136 -24.72 -29.19 -22.42
C SER A 136 -25.57 -27.99 -22.85
N PHE A 137 -25.20 -26.77 -22.46
CA PHE A 137 -25.86 -25.57 -22.99
C PHE A 137 -25.61 -25.36 -24.48
N ALA A 138 -24.40 -25.61 -24.97
CA ALA A 138 -24.08 -25.52 -26.39
C ALA A 138 -24.82 -26.57 -27.23
N GLU A 139 -24.96 -27.80 -26.72
CA GLU A 139 -25.71 -28.88 -27.38
C GLU A 139 -27.21 -28.53 -27.48
N ILE A 140 -27.84 -28.11 -26.38
CA ILE A 140 -29.24 -27.70 -26.37
C ILE A 140 -29.44 -26.44 -27.24
N GLY A 141 -28.54 -25.46 -27.11
CA GLY A 141 -28.59 -24.23 -27.90
C GLY A 141 -28.45 -24.48 -29.40
N GLY A 142 -27.53 -25.35 -29.80
CA GLY A 142 -27.36 -25.77 -31.20
C GLY A 142 -28.63 -26.42 -31.75
N ALA A 143 -29.19 -27.41 -31.03
CA ALA A 143 -30.42 -28.07 -31.45
C ALA A 143 -31.61 -27.10 -31.57
N LEU A 144 -31.69 -26.08 -30.70
CA LEU A 144 -32.72 -25.04 -30.78
C LEU A 144 -32.51 -24.10 -31.98
N VAL A 145 -31.27 -23.77 -32.32
CA VAL A 145 -30.95 -22.95 -33.51
C VAL A 145 -31.27 -23.73 -34.78
N ASP A 146 -30.84 -24.99 -34.89
CA ASP A 146 -31.13 -25.84 -36.05
C ASP A 146 -32.64 -25.99 -36.27
N ALA A 147 -33.40 -26.25 -35.19
CA ALA A 147 -34.85 -26.34 -35.25
C ALA A 147 -35.54 -25.02 -35.63
N GLN A 148 -35.00 -23.89 -35.20
CA GLN A 148 -35.50 -22.57 -35.58
C GLN A 148 -35.27 -22.31 -37.08
N ASP A 149 -34.11 -22.71 -37.61
CA ASP A 149 -33.76 -22.58 -39.02
C ASP A 149 -34.60 -23.50 -39.91
N ASP A 150 -34.93 -24.70 -39.41
CA ASP A 150 -35.78 -25.70 -40.09
C ASP A 150 -37.29 -25.47 -39.89
N GLY A 151 -37.69 -24.44 -39.10
CA GLY A 151 -39.09 -24.13 -38.82
C GLY A 151 -39.83 -25.15 -37.94
N GLN A 152 -39.09 -25.92 -37.13
CA GLN A 152 -39.64 -26.93 -36.23
C GLN A 152 -40.12 -26.35 -34.88
N PRO A 153 -41.08 -26.99 -34.19
CA PRO A 153 -41.53 -26.56 -32.87
C PRO A 153 -40.42 -26.74 -31.81
N LEU A 154 -39.90 -25.64 -31.28
CA LEU A 154 -38.81 -25.64 -30.27
C LEU A 154 -39.15 -26.43 -28.99
N GLY A 155 -40.44 -26.47 -28.63
CA GLY A 155 -40.91 -27.22 -27.45
C GLY A 155 -40.64 -28.73 -27.57
N ASP A 156 -40.73 -29.27 -28.79
CA ASP A 156 -40.51 -30.69 -29.07
C ASP A 156 -39.02 -31.03 -29.02
N VAL A 157 -38.15 -30.08 -29.40
CA VAL A 157 -36.69 -30.22 -29.28
C VAL A 157 -36.28 -30.35 -27.81
N ILE A 158 -36.81 -29.48 -26.94
CA ILE A 158 -36.53 -29.56 -25.49
C ILE A 158 -37.10 -30.84 -24.90
N ALA A 159 -38.30 -31.25 -25.32
CA ALA A 159 -38.94 -32.48 -24.86
C ALA A 159 -38.21 -33.75 -25.30
N SER A 160 -37.62 -33.75 -26.50
CA SER A 160 -36.86 -34.88 -27.07
C SER A 160 -35.47 -35.07 -26.44
N GLY A 161 -34.90 -34.01 -25.85
CA GLY A 161 -33.65 -34.05 -25.10
C GLY A 161 -33.83 -34.53 -23.65
N SER A 162 -33.26 -33.79 -22.71
CA SER A 162 -33.40 -34.06 -21.26
C SER A 162 -34.70 -33.53 -20.65
N GLY A 163 -35.60 -33.01 -21.47
CA GLY A 163 -36.87 -32.44 -21.06
C GLY A 163 -36.73 -31.10 -20.32
N TRP A 164 -37.88 -30.51 -20.00
CA TRP A 164 -37.93 -29.25 -19.26
C TRP A 164 -37.30 -29.35 -17.86
N ASP A 165 -37.36 -30.51 -17.21
CA ASP A 165 -36.73 -30.70 -15.90
C ASP A 165 -35.21 -30.84 -15.99
N GLY A 166 -34.68 -31.45 -17.06
CA GLY A 166 -33.26 -31.44 -17.38
C GLY A 166 -32.75 -30.02 -17.62
N LEU A 167 -33.48 -29.22 -18.40
CA LEU A 167 -33.14 -27.81 -18.64
C LEU A 167 -33.16 -26.98 -17.34
N LYS A 168 -34.18 -27.13 -16.49
CA LYS A 168 -34.22 -26.46 -15.17
C LYS A 168 -33.01 -26.84 -14.31
N THR A 169 -32.62 -28.11 -14.31
CA THR A 169 -31.45 -28.60 -13.57
C THR A 169 -30.17 -27.95 -14.09
N LEU A 170 -30.02 -27.84 -15.42
CA LEU A 170 -28.89 -27.21 -16.06
C LEU A 170 -28.80 -25.70 -15.74
N VAL A 171 -29.93 -24.99 -15.76
CA VAL A 171 -30.03 -23.57 -15.36
C VAL A 171 -29.67 -23.37 -13.89
N ALA A 172 -30.17 -24.24 -13.00
CA ALA A 172 -29.83 -24.20 -11.59
C ALA A 172 -28.32 -24.45 -11.38
N MET A 173 -27.74 -25.40 -12.13
CA MET A 173 -26.30 -25.68 -12.09
C MET A 173 -25.47 -24.48 -12.56
N ALA A 174 -25.80 -23.88 -13.70
CA ALA A 174 -25.12 -22.67 -14.18
C ALA A 174 -25.22 -21.51 -13.19
N THR A 175 -26.39 -21.32 -12.56
CA THR A 175 -26.58 -20.29 -11.53
C THR A 175 -25.66 -20.54 -10.33
N ARG A 176 -25.59 -21.79 -9.84
CA ARG A 176 -24.70 -22.19 -8.74
C ARG A 176 -23.23 -21.95 -9.09
N LEU A 177 -22.80 -22.40 -10.27
CA LEU A 177 -21.41 -22.27 -10.73
C LEU A 177 -21.01 -20.80 -10.90
N THR A 178 -21.89 -19.99 -11.49
CA THR A 178 -21.66 -18.54 -11.64
C THR A 178 -21.50 -17.87 -10.28
N ALA A 179 -22.30 -18.25 -9.28
CA ALA A 179 -22.15 -17.76 -7.91
C ALA A 179 -20.81 -18.17 -7.28
N THR A 180 -20.37 -19.43 -7.47
CA THR A 180 -19.06 -19.91 -7.01
C THR A 180 -17.91 -19.12 -7.63
N MET A 181 -17.99 -18.83 -8.93
CA MET A 181 -16.98 -18.04 -9.65
C MET A 181 -16.97 -16.56 -9.26
N ALA A 182 -18.10 -16.05 -8.76
CA ALA A 182 -18.24 -14.69 -8.23
C ALA A 182 -17.89 -14.57 -6.73
N ASP A 183 -17.43 -15.65 -6.08
CA ASP A 183 -17.04 -15.64 -4.67
C ASP A 183 -15.93 -14.60 -4.42
N ASP A 184 -16.07 -13.80 -3.37
CA ASP A 184 -15.14 -12.72 -3.03
C ASP A 184 -14.22 -13.17 -1.91
N PRO A 185 -12.89 -12.98 -2.02
CA PRO A 185 -11.96 -13.21 -0.92
C PRO A 185 -12.38 -12.59 0.42
N LEU A 186 -13.09 -11.45 0.41
CA LEU A 186 -13.63 -10.83 1.62
C LEU A 186 -14.64 -11.71 2.39
N ASN A 187 -15.25 -12.71 1.77
CA ASN A 187 -16.09 -13.69 2.47
C ASN A 187 -15.28 -14.57 3.44
N HIS A 188 -13.96 -14.70 3.23
CA HIS A 188 -13.10 -15.60 3.99
C HIS A 188 -12.13 -14.88 4.93
N VAL A 189 -12.16 -13.55 5.01
CA VAL A 189 -11.20 -12.81 5.88
C VAL A 189 -11.52 -12.96 7.37
N LEU A 190 -12.76 -13.32 7.73
CA LEU A 190 -13.17 -13.56 9.12
C LEU A 190 -12.36 -14.66 9.81
N ASP A 191 -11.80 -15.61 9.06
CA ASP A 191 -10.88 -16.64 9.57
C ASP A 191 -9.64 -16.04 10.25
N GLY A 192 -9.28 -14.81 9.88
CA GLY A 192 -8.18 -14.05 10.49
C GLY A 192 -8.51 -13.37 11.81
N TYR A 193 -9.78 -13.31 12.23
CA TYR A 193 -10.23 -12.50 13.37
C TYR A 193 -9.43 -12.77 14.65
N HIS A 194 -9.36 -14.05 15.07
CA HIS A 194 -8.63 -14.42 16.29
C HIS A 194 -7.13 -14.14 16.21
N ARG A 195 -6.56 -14.11 15.00
CA ARG A 195 -5.15 -13.76 14.79
C ARG A 195 -4.91 -12.28 15.08
N PHE A 196 -5.79 -11.39 14.62
CA PHE A 196 -5.70 -9.96 14.89
C PHE A 196 -5.91 -9.63 16.37
N ARG A 197 -6.92 -10.23 17.00
CA ARG A 197 -7.23 -10.02 18.42
C ARG A 197 -6.06 -10.27 19.37
N ARG A 198 -5.12 -11.14 18.99
CA ARG A 198 -3.91 -11.46 19.78
C ARG A 198 -2.90 -10.32 19.89
N TYR A 199 -2.92 -9.33 18.99
CA TYR A 199 -1.90 -8.27 19.00
C TYR A 199 -2.44 -6.87 18.69
N ALA A 200 -3.50 -6.76 17.87
CA ALA A 200 -4.00 -5.48 17.38
C ALA A 200 -4.39 -4.51 18.52
N PRO A 201 -5.13 -4.92 19.58
CA PRO A 201 -5.47 -3.98 20.66
C PRO A 201 -4.23 -3.37 21.33
N ARG A 202 -3.17 -4.17 21.50
CA ARG A 202 -1.91 -3.71 22.10
C ARG A 202 -1.12 -2.83 21.14
N MET A 203 -1.05 -3.21 19.87
CA MET A 203 -0.47 -2.39 18.80
C MET A 203 -1.10 -0.99 18.75
N LEU A 204 -2.43 -0.90 18.72
CA LEU A 204 -3.14 0.37 18.65
C LEU A 204 -2.96 1.25 19.89
N ARG A 205 -2.64 0.66 21.05
CA ARG A 205 -2.32 1.41 22.27
C ARG A 205 -0.89 1.94 22.29
N LEU A 206 0.07 1.14 21.80
CA LEU A 206 1.49 1.50 21.87
C LEU A 206 1.93 2.39 20.70
N LEU A 207 1.25 2.35 19.56
CA LEU A 207 1.56 3.22 18.42
C LEU A 207 0.88 4.58 18.57
N ASP A 208 1.67 5.66 18.52
CA ASP A 208 1.15 7.04 18.45
C ASP A 208 0.82 7.39 16.99
N LEU A 209 -0.46 7.22 16.65
CA LEU A 209 -0.99 7.37 15.30
C LEU A 209 -1.42 8.81 15.03
N ARG A 210 -1.00 9.34 13.88
CA ARG A 210 -1.45 10.60 13.30
C ARG A 210 -2.01 10.35 11.91
N ALA A 211 -2.91 11.22 11.45
CA ALA A 211 -3.60 11.04 10.19
C ALA A 211 -3.73 12.36 9.42
N ALA A 212 -3.72 12.26 8.10
CA ALA A 212 -4.10 13.33 7.20
C ALA A 212 -5.61 13.59 7.33
N PRO A 213 -6.11 14.78 6.95
CA PRO A 213 -7.53 15.10 7.01
C PRO A 213 -8.43 14.04 6.36
N VAL A 214 -7.99 13.45 5.24
CA VAL A 214 -8.73 12.42 4.50
C VAL A 214 -8.88 11.10 5.28
N ALA A 215 -7.98 10.82 6.22
CA ALA A 215 -7.96 9.59 7.02
C ALA A 215 -8.45 9.80 8.47
N LEU A 216 -8.95 10.99 8.83
CA LEU A 216 -9.54 11.23 10.14
C LEU A 216 -10.69 10.25 10.48
N PRO A 217 -11.64 9.93 9.56
CA PRO A 217 -12.68 8.94 9.85
C PRO A 217 -12.11 7.54 10.16
N LEU A 218 -10.97 7.18 9.55
CA LEU A 218 -10.27 5.94 9.85
C LEU A 218 -9.65 5.99 11.25
N LEU A 219 -9.03 7.11 11.62
CA LEU A 219 -8.43 7.30 12.93
C LEU A 219 -9.48 7.26 14.06
N GLU A 220 -10.69 7.78 13.80
CA GLU A 220 -11.84 7.63 14.70
C GLU A 220 -12.23 6.16 14.89
N ALA A 221 -12.37 5.40 13.79
CA ALA A 221 -12.67 3.97 13.85
C ALA A 221 -11.57 3.16 14.56
N VAL A 222 -10.30 3.51 14.34
CA VAL A 222 -9.15 2.93 15.07
C VAL A 222 -9.22 3.26 16.56
N THR A 223 -9.65 4.47 16.93
CA THR A 223 -9.81 4.88 18.32
C THR A 223 -10.93 4.10 19.00
N ALA A 224 -12.07 3.93 18.33
CA ALA A 224 -13.16 3.08 18.80
C ALA A 224 -12.71 1.62 19.01
N LEU A 225 -11.95 1.07 18.05
CA LEU A 225 -11.35 -0.27 18.17
C LEU A 225 -10.36 -0.38 19.33
N ARG A 226 -9.57 0.66 19.58
CA ARG A 226 -8.60 0.73 20.67
C ARG A 226 -9.27 0.74 22.04
N THR A 227 -10.40 1.43 22.19
CA THR A 227 -11.14 1.54 23.46
C THR A 227 -12.18 0.41 23.65
N GLY A 228 -12.39 -0.43 22.64
CA GLY A 228 -13.40 -1.49 22.66
C GLY A 228 -14.83 -0.98 22.48
N LEU A 229 -14.99 0.29 22.07
CA LEU A 229 -16.29 0.89 21.73
C LEU A 229 -16.62 0.61 20.26
N ASN A 230 -16.53 -0.66 19.87
CA ASN A 230 -16.67 -1.08 18.48
C ASN A 230 -18.07 -0.78 17.97
N ASP A 231 -18.16 0.01 16.90
CA ASP A 231 -19.43 0.36 16.26
C ASP A 231 -19.37 0.01 14.77
N ALA A 232 -20.09 -1.05 14.40
CA ALA A 232 -20.18 -1.51 13.02
C ALA A 232 -20.84 -0.47 12.08
N ALA A 233 -21.52 0.55 12.61
CA ALA A 233 -22.08 1.65 11.83
C ALA A 233 -21.00 2.64 11.34
N MET A 234 -19.85 2.73 12.01
CA MET A 234 -18.75 3.62 11.64
C MET A 234 -18.08 3.14 10.34
N THR A 235 -18.63 3.50 9.19
CA THR A 235 -18.15 3.06 7.87
C THR A 235 -17.70 4.21 6.97
N SER A 236 -17.65 5.44 7.50
CA SER A 236 -17.23 6.65 6.80
C SER A 236 -15.76 6.63 6.35
N PHE A 237 -14.93 5.76 6.94
CA PHE A 237 -13.56 5.54 6.50
C PHE A 237 -13.45 4.74 5.19
N LEU A 238 -14.54 4.12 4.75
CA LEU A 238 -14.60 3.42 3.48
C LEU A 238 -14.91 4.40 2.34
N ARG A 239 -14.25 4.23 1.20
CA ARG A 239 -14.65 4.92 -0.03
C ARG A 239 -16.05 4.46 -0.44
N PRO A 240 -16.88 5.33 -1.05
CA PRO A 240 -18.24 4.95 -1.48
C PRO A 240 -18.31 3.70 -2.38
N SER A 241 -17.28 3.49 -3.21
CA SER A 241 -17.15 2.33 -4.11
C SER A 241 -16.57 1.07 -3.45
N SER A 242 -16.33 1.10 -2.13
CA SER A 242 -15.69 0.00 -1.42
C SER A 242 -16.54 -1.26 -1.42
N LYS A 243 -15.95 -2.39 -1.83
CA LYS A 243 -16.59 -3.71 -1.75
C LYS A 243 -16.95 -4.11 -0.30
N TRP A 244 -16.28 -3.54 0.70
CA TRP A 244 -16.57 -3.83 2.12
C TRP A 244 -17.99 -3.44 2.53
N HIS A 245 -18.60 -2.43 1.90
CA HIS A 245 -19.97 -2.01 2.26
C HIS A 245 -20.99 -3.15 2.13
N ARG A 246 -20.92 -3.97 1.08
CA ARG A 246 -21.86 -5.07 0.89
C ARG A 246 -21.72 -6.13 1.98
N HIS A 247 -20.47 -6.42 2.38
CA HIS A 247 -20.15 -7.44 3.37
C HIS A 247 -20.50 -6.99 4.79
N LEU A 248 -20.23 -5.72 5.11
CA LEU A 248 -20.59 -5.14 6.40
C LEU A 248 -22.11 -5.05 6.59
N ARG A 249 -22.87 -4.70 5.53
CA ARG A 249 -24.34 -4.69 5.57
C ARG A 249 -24.94 -6.09 5.73
N ALA A 250 -24.26 -7.13 5.25
CA ALA A 250 -24.70 -8.51 5.38
C ALA A 250 -24.40 -9.12 6.76
N GLN A 251 -23.64 -8.42 7.63
CA GLN A 251 -23.38 -8.90 8.98
C GLN A 251 -24.63 -8.87 9.87
N ARG A 252 -24.72 -9.85 10.77
CA ARG A 252 -25.76 -9.87 11.80
C ARG A 252 -25.58 -8.68 12.74
N ALA A 253 -26.69 -8.04 13.11
CA ALA A 253 -26.68 -6.97 14.11
C ALA A 253 -25.96 -7.42 15.40
N GLY A 254 -25.03 -6.57 15.88
CA GLY A 254 -24.21 -6.84 17.06
C GLY A 254 -22.91 -7.61 16.80
N ASP A 255 -22.66 -8.11 15.59
CA ASP A 255 -21.36 -8.71 15.21
C ASP A 255 -20.44 -7.65 14.60
N ALA A 256 -19.46 -7.17 15.36
CA ALA A 256 -18.48 -6.17 14.89
C ALA A 256 -17.21 -6.80 14.25
N ARG A 257 -17.10 -8.14 14.16
CA ARG A 257 -15.81 -8.79 13.83
C ARG A 257 -15.28 -8.43 12.46
N LEU A 258 -16.12 -8.36 11.43
CA LEU A 258 -15.69 -7.97 10.09
C LEU A 258 -15.36 -6.49 10.04
N TRP A 259 -16.09 -5.64 10.78
CA TRP A 259 -15.76 -4.24 10.94
C TRP A 259 -14.37 -4.05 11.55
N GLU A 260 -14.03 -4.78 12.62
CA GLU A 260 -12.68 -4.73 13.21
C GLU A 260 -11.60 -5.11 12.19
N ILE A 261 -11.84 -6.15 11.39
CA ILE A 261 -10.93 -6.57 10.33
C ILE A 261 -10.84 -5.49 9.25
N ALA A 262 -11.95 -4.87 8.85
CA ALA A 262 -11.99 -3.80 7.86
C ALA A 262 -11.13 -2.62 8.33
N VAL A 263 -11.28 -2.17 9.57
CA VAL A 263 -10.46 -1.10 10.16
C VAL A 263 -8.97 -1.44 10.07
N LEU A 264 -8.59 -2.67 10.39
CA LEU A 264 -7.19 -3.11 10.33
C LEU A 264 -6.65 -3.21 8.89
N PHE A 265 -7.45 -3.66 7.93
CA PHE A 265 -7.08 -3.63 6.51
C PHE A 265 -6.88 -2.21 6.01
N HIS A 266 -7.78 -1.29 6.38
CA HIS A 266 -7.69 0.10 5.96
C HIS A 266 -6.57 0.86 6.68
N LEU A 267 -6.25 0.51 7.93
CA LEU A 267 -5.08 1.03 8.64
C LEU A 267 -3.77 0.65 7.93
N ARG A 268 -3.64 -0.59 7.46
CA ARG A 268 -2.52 -1.00 6.61
C ARG A 268 -2.42 -0.13 5.35
N ASP A 269 -3.53 0.07 4.65
CA ASP A 269 -3.54 0.84 3.40
C ASP A 269 -3.23 2.33 3.62
N ALA A 270 -3.67 2.88 4.75
CA ALA A 270 -3.36 4.25 5.16
C ALA A 270 -1.87 4.42 5.50
N PHE A 271 -1.23 3.43 6.15
CA PHE A 271 0.23 3.45 6.34
C PHE A 271 0.99 3.36 5.01
N ARG A 272 0.53 2.55 4.06
CA ARG A 272 1.17 2.40 2.74
C ARG A 272 1.09 3.66 1.89
N SER A 273 -0.01 4.40 2.01
CA SER A 273 -0.25 5.66 1.28
C SER A 273 0.36 6.88 1.96
N GLY A 274 0.74 6.77 3.25
CA GLY A 274 1.20 7.90 4.05
C GLY A 274 0.04 8.77 4.59
N ASP A 275 -1.21 8.34 4.41
CA ASP A 275 -2.38 9.02 4.97
C ASP A 275 -2.47 8.85 6.50
N VAL A 276 -1.84 7.80 7.05
CA VAL A 276 -1.61 7.60 8.49
C VAL A 276 -0.10 7.40 8.70
N TRP A 277 0.44 8.03 9.73
CA TRP A 277 1.84 7.95 10.10
C TRP A 277 2.00 7.87 11.63
N LEU A 278 3.22 7.55 12.05
CA LEU A 278 3.65 7.50 13.43
C LEU A 278 4.42 8.79 13.78
N THR A 279 4.20 9.33 14.97
CA THR A 279 4.93 10.53 15.44
C THR A 279 6.44 10.28 15.53
N ARG A 280 6.85 9.11 16.04
CA ARG A 280 8.26 8.73 16.22
C ARG A 280 8.59 7.51 15.36
N SER A 281 8.88 7.75 14.08
CA SER A 281 9.16 6.71 13.09
C SER A 281 10.07 7.24 11.99
N ARG A 282 10.82 6.33 11.36
CA ARG A 282 11.63 6.66 10.18
C ARG A 282 10.90 6.31 8.89
N ARG A 283 10.35 5.09 8.79
CA ARG A 283 9.74 4.58 7.56
C ARG A 283 8.28 4.98 7.40
N TYR A 284 7.54 5.01 8.51
CA TYR A 284 6.13 5.35 8.57
C TYR A 284 5.91 6.66 9.33
N GLY A 285 6.89 7.58 9.30
CA GLY A 285 6.80 8.91 9.88
C GLY A 285 6.12 9.91 8.94
N ASP A 286 5.90 11.14 9.41
CA ASP A 286 5.36 12.21 8.54
C ASP A 286 6.36 12.49 7.39
N LEU A 287 5.93 12.21 6.16
CA LEU A 287 6.72 12.40 4.96
C LEU A 287 7.19 13.85 4.81
N LYS A 288 6.44 14.83 5.34
CA LYS A 288 6.81 16.25 5.28
C LYS A 288 8.17 16.53 5.90
N HIS A 289 8.59 15.76 6.91
CA HIS A 289 9.90 15.92 7.53
C HIS A 289 11.07 15.46 6.64
N ALA A 290 10.79 14.63 5.63
CA ALA A 290 11.78 14.22 4.63
C ALA A 290 11.86 15.19 3.43
N LEU A 291 10.87 16.07 3.28
CA LEU A 291 10.81 17.05 2.19
C LEU A 291 11.47 18.37 2.61
N VAL A 292 11.97 19.11 1.62
CA VAL A 292 12.42 20.49 1.83
C VAL A 292 11.19 21.35 2.13
N PRO A 293 11.16 22.14 3.22
CA PRO A 293 10.06 23.04 3.51
C PRO A 293 9.83 23.99 2.33
N ALA A 294 8.55 24.20 1.96
CA ALA A 294 8.21 25.06 0.83
C ALA A 294 8.75 26.49 1.00
N GLN A 295 8.84 26.98 2.25
CA GLN A 295 9.41 28.29 2.56
C GLN A 295 10.90 28.37 2.18
N SER A 296 11.67 27.29 2.35
CA SER A 296 13.10 27.25 2.02
C SER A 296 13.37 27.33 0.52
N ILE A 297 12.41 26.98 -0.34
CA ILE A 297 12.54 27.10 -1.80
C ILE A 297 12.56 28.58 -2.21
N ALA A 298 11.73 29.42 -1.57
CA ALA A 298 11.65 30.84 -1.86
C ALA A 298 12.94 31.61 -1.48
N GLU A 299 13.67 31.12 -0.48
CA GLU A 299 14.85 31.80 0.06
C GLU A 299 16.18 31.38 -0.61
N GLY A 300 16.26 30.19 -1.21
CA GLY A 300 17.56 29.60 -1.61
C GLY A 300 17.65 28.97 -3.00
N GLY A 301 16.56 28.80 -3.75
CA GLY A 301 16.57 28.03 -4.99
C GLY A 301 16.52 28.86 -6.27
N ARG A 302 17.56 28.82 -7.11
CA ARG A 302 17.39 29.06 -8.56
C ARG A 302 16.70 27.84 -9.16
N LEU A 303 15.38 27.84 -9.14
CA LEU A 303 14.60 26.85 -9.88
C LEU A 303 14.81 27.05 -11.38
N ALA A 304 14.80 25.97 -12.15
CA ALA A 304 14.84 26.02 -13.62
C ALA A 304 13.58 26.67 -14.23
N VAL A 305 12.52 26.82 -13.43
CA VAL A 305 11.24 27.45 -13.77
C VAL A 305 10.81 28.41 -12.66
N PRO A 306 10.02 29.47 -12.95
CA PRO A 306 9.48 30.38 -11.94
C PRO A 306 8.65 29.66 -10.88
N LEU A 307 8.65 30.20 -9.65
CA LEU A 307 7.86 29.69 -8.52
C LEU A 307 6.35 29.82 -8.74
N ARG A 308 5.92 30.83 -9.50
CA ARG A 308 4.52 31.10 -9.82
C ARG A 308 4.16 30.40 -11.12
N PRO A 309 3.28 29.38 -11.09
CA PRO A 309 2.88 28.66 -12.30
C PRO A 309 2.33 29.57 -13.39
N GLU A 310 1.64 30.64 -12.99
CA GLU A 310 1.02 31.61 -13.90
C GLU A 310 2.08 32.39 -14.69
N GLU A 311 3.20 32.76 -14.05
CA GLU A 311 4.31 33.47 -14.72
C GLU A 311 4.97 32.56 -15.75
N TRP A 312 5.17 31.28 -15.42
CA TRP A 312 5.73 30.31 -16.35
C TRP A 312 4.77 30.05 -17.52
N LEU A 313 3.48 29.85 -17.25
CA LEU A 313 2.46 29.63 -18.27
C LEU A 313 2.35 30.82 -19.22
N ALA A 314 2.33 32.06 -18.69
CA ALA A 314 2.28 33.27 -19.49
C ALA A 314 3.50 33.41 -20.42
N ASP A 315 4.72 33.14 -19.91
CA ASP A 315 5.93 33.14 -20.74
C ASP A 315 5.88 32.04 -21.82
N ARG A 316 5.43 30.82 -21.49
CA ARG A 316 5.28 29.74 -22.48
C ARG A 316 4.25 30.06 -23.56
N GLN A 317 3.11 30.65 -23.20
CA GLN A 317 2.10 31.12 -24.14
C GLN A 317 2.64 32.22 -25.04
N ALA A 318 3.30 33.23 -24.49
CA ALA A 318 3.88 34.33 -25.26
C ALA A 318 4.94 33.84 -26.26
N ARG A 319 5.80 32.88 -25.85
CA ARG A 319 6.79 32.25 -26.74
C ARG A 319 6.12 31.45 -27.85
N LEU A 320 5.09 30.66 -27.53
CA LEU A 320 4.36 29.89 -28.51
C LEU A 320 3.71 30.81 -29.56
N ASP A 321 3.02 31.87 -29.12
CA ASP A 321 2.41 32.87 -30.00
C ASP A 321 3.44 33.53 -30.92
N MET A 322 4.59 33.93 -30.37
CA MET A 322 5.67 34.52 -31.15
C MET A 322 6.19 33.55 -32.21
N ARG A 323 6.44 32.28 -31.85
CA ARG A 323 6.92 31.25 -32.78
C ARG A 323 5.88 30.88 -33.84
N LEU A 324 4.60 30.82 -33.48
CA LEU A 324 3.52 30.59 -34.46
C LEU A 324 3.40 31.76 -35.46
N ARG A 325 3.56 33.00 -35.00
CA ARG A 325 3.60 34.18 -35.90
C ARG A 325 4.83 34.17 -36.81
N GLU A 326 5.98 33.76 -36.32
CA GLU A 326 7.19 33.55 -37.12
C GLU A 326 6.99 32.46 -38.17
N LEU A 327 6.49 31.29 -37.76
CA LEU A 327 6.17 30.18 -38.67
C LEU A 327 5.16 30.60 -39.73
N GLY A 328 4.10 31.32 -39.36
CA GLY A 328 3.10 31.82 -40.30
C GLY A 328 3.69 32.82 -41.32
N ARG A 329 4.67 33.64 -40.93
CA ARG A 329 5.40 34.52 -41.85
C ARG A 329 6.29 33.71 -42.80
N ALA A 330 7.04 32.75 -42.27
CA ALA A 330 7.89 31.86 -43.07
C ALA A 330 7.09 31.01 -44.06
N ALA A 331 5.93 30.51 -43.64
CA ALA A 331 5.01 29.76 -44.51
C ALA A 331 4.52 30.60 -45.69
N ARG A 332 4.11 31.85 -45.44
CA ARG A 332 3.68 32.76 -46.52
C ARG A 332 4.80 33.15 -47.48
N ALA A 333 6.03 33.23 -46.99
CA ALA A 333 7.21 33.52 -47.79
C ALA A 333 7.81 32.29 -48.48
N GLY A 334 7.33 31.08 -48.17
CA GLY A 334 7.94 29.83 -48.64
C GLY A 334 9.33 29.56 -48.06
N THR A 335 9.66 30.14 -46.90
CA THR A 335 11.00 30.11 -46.29
C THR A 335 11.04 29.33 -44.98
N ILE A 336 10.20 28.30 -44.81
CA ILE A 336 10.24 27.46 -43.61
C ILE A 336 11.55 26.66 -43.64
N PRO A 337 12.44 26.78 -42.64
CA PRO A 337 13.68 26.01 -42.61
C PRO A 337 13.39 24.51 -42.49
N GLY A 338 13.88 23.71 -43.44
CA GLY A 338 13.71 22.25 -43.44
C GLY A 338 12.25 21.81 -43.51
N GLY A 339 11.36 22.56 -44.16
CA GLY A 339 9.96 22.17 -44.31
C GLY A 339 9.15 23.06 -45.26
N SER A 340 7.91 22.65 -45.53
CA SER A 340 6.93 23.40 -46.33
C SER A 340 5.51 23.16 -45.79
N ILE A 341 4.56 24.02 -46.16
CA ILE A 341 3.13 23.77 -45.92
C ILE A 341 2.42 23.72 -47.27
N GLU A 342 1.90 22.55 -47.62
CA GLU A 342 1.25 22.29 -48.91
C GLU A 342 -0.16 21.75 -48.67
N ASN A 343 -1.19 22.38 -49.25
CA ASN A 343 -2.59 21.98 -49.08
C ASN A 343 -3.04 21.81 -47.62
N GLY A 344 -2.49 22.60 -46.69
CA GLY A 344 -2.77 22.52 -45.26
C GLY A 344 -2.01 21.42 -44.51
N VAL A 345 -1.11 20.70 -45.18
CA VAL A 345 -0.25 19.67 -44.60
C VAL A 345 1.15 20.24 -44.38
N LEU A 346 1.66 20.10 -43.16
CA LEU A 346 3.02 20.50 -42.79
C LEU A 346 3.99 19.35 -43.13
N HIS A 347 4.87 19.60 -44.10
CA HIS A 347 5.97 18.73 -44.45
C HIS A 347 7.23 19.22 -43.73
N ILE A 348 7.86 18.35 -42.95
CA ILE A 348 9.11 18.66 -42.25
C ILE A 348 10.13 17.62 -42.70
N GLU A 349 11.29 18.10 -43.15
CA GLU A 349 12.43 17.25 -43.43
C GLU A 349 12.88 16.55 -42.16
N LYS A 350 13.32 15.30 -42.30
CA LYS A 350 13.85 14.55 -41.17
C LYS A 350 15.03 15.33 -40.58
N LEU A 351 14.97 15.63 -39.27
CA LEU A 351 16.13 16.17 -38.57
C LEU A 351 17.29 15.18 -38.66
N GLU A 352 18.39 15.63 -39.25
CA GLU A 352 19.69 14.97 -39.16
C GLU A 352 20.11 14.90 -37.68
N ALA A 353 20.71 13.78 -37.29
CA ALA A 353 21.16 13.57 -35.93
C ALA A 353 22.26 14.60 -35.59
N ALA A 354 21.99 15.53 -34.68
CA ALA A 354 23.00 16.45 -34.13
C ALA A 354 23.82 15.75 -33.05
N ALA A 355 24.49 14.65 -33.40
CA ALA A 355 25.38 13.94 -32.50
C ALA A 355 26.61 14.82 -32.21
N PRO A 356 27.06 14.94 -30.94
CA PRO A 356 28.33 15.57 -30.63
C PRO A 356 29.47 14.87 -31.39
N THR A 357 30.45 15.64 -31.87
CA THR A 357 31.64 15.07 -32.51
C THR A 357 32.32 14.09 -31.55
N GLY A 358 32.50 12.83 -31.96
CA GLY A 358 33.06 11.76 -31.12
C GLY A 358 32.04 10.91 -30.34
N ALA A 359 30.73 11.14 -30.51
CA ALA A 359 29.70 10.31 -29.85
C ALA A 359 29.68 8.85 -30.35
N GLU A 360 30.10 8.60 -31.59
CA GLU A 360 30.23 7.24 -32.14
C GLU A 360 31.37 6.45 -31.48
N ASP A 361 32.45 7.12 -31.07
CA ASP A 361 33.59 6.48 -30.41
C ASP A 361 33.23 5.92 -29.03
N LEU A 362 32.26 6.54 -28.35
CA LEU A 362 31.77 6.14 -27.02
C LEU A 362 30.78 4.96 -27.07
N VAL A 363 30.27 4.58 -28.25
CA VAL A 363 29.35 3.45 -28.40
C VAL A 363 30.07 2.12 -28.19
N LEU A 364 31.38 2.06 -28.51
CA LEU A 364 32.22 0.88 -28.30
C LEU A 364 32.63 0.70 -26.82
N ASP A 365 32.58 1.74 -26.00
CA ASP A 365 32.88 1.69 -24.55
C ASP A 365 31.68 1.25 -23.70
N LEU A 366 30.50 1.09 -24.30
CA LEU A 366 29.25 0.67 -23.64
C LEU A 366 28.95 -0.84 -23.80
N TYR A 367 29.82 -1.58 -24.49
CA TYR A 367 29.85 -3.05 -24.56
C TYR A 367 31.18 -3.57 -24.03
#